data_AF-E2BAU0-F1
#
_entry.id   AF-E2BAU0-F1
#
_cell.length_a   1.000
_cell.length_b   1.000
_cell.length_c   1.000
_cell.angle_alpha   90.00
_cell.angle_beta   90.00
_cell.angle_gamma   90.00
#
_symmetry.space_group_name_H-M   'P 1'
#
loop_
_entity.id
_entity.type
_entity.pdbx_description
1 polymer ?
#
loop_
_entity_poly.entity_id
_entity_poly.type
_entity_poly.pdbx_seq_one_letter_code
_entity_poly.pdbx_strand_id
1 'polypeptide(L)'
;FYVESMAILRAANIVASERPDRVSIFTDSFSTINALNSSDLEGESHRIIQRIKVAVWKISREGIYIILVWIPAHKNIPGNEMANTLA
;
A
#
# COMPACT_ATOMS: atom_id res chain seq x y z
N PHE A 1 10.27 -6.24 -1.15
CA PHE A 1 8.92 -6.85 -1.01
C PHE A 1 8.36 -6.73 0.41
N TYR A 2 8.94 -7.39 1.44
CA TYR A 2 8.30 -7.42 2.77
C TYR A 2 8.24 -6.05 3.46
N VAL A 3 9.36 -5.31 3.49
CA VAL A 3 9.43 -3.95 4.06
C VAL A 3 8.47 -3.00 3.35
N GLU A 4 8.51 -2.98 2.01
CA GLU A 4 7.58 -2.22 1.17
C GLU A 4 6.10 -2.54 1.47
N SER A 5 5.77 -3.82 1.62
CA SER A 5 4.41 -4.25 1.97
C SER A 5 4.02 -3.78 3.39
N MET A 6 4.97 -3.79 4.33
CA MET A 6 4.76 -3.28 5.68
C MET A 6 4.53 -1.76 5.67
N ALA A 7 5.25 -1.02 4.84
CA ALA A 7 5.08 0.42 4.68
C ALA A 7 3.67 0.76 4.16
N ILE A 8 3.17 0.03 3.16
CA ILE A 8 1.79 0.18 2.68
C ILE A 8 0.77 -0.15 3.78
N LEU A 9 0.99 -1.24 4.53
CA LEU A 9 0.10 -1.59 5.65
C LEU A 9 0.10 -0.50 6.73
N ARG A 10 1.27 0.07 7.03
CA ARG A 10 1.40 1.17 7.99
C ARG A 10 0.66 2.41 7.50
N ALA A 11 0.80 2.78 6.23
CA ALA A 11 0.08 3.89 5.63
C ALA A 11 -1.44 3.68 5.70
N ALA A 12 -1.94 2.48 5.38
CA ALA A 12 -3.35 2.16 5.52
C ALA A 12 -3.86 2.31 6.98
N ASN A 13 -3.08 1.90 7.97
CA ASN A 13 -3.45 2.08 9.39
C ASN A 13 -3.50 3.56 9.79
N ILE A 14 -2.61 4.40 9.24
CA ILE A 14 -2.67 5.86 9.46
C ILE A 14 -3.95 6.42 8.85
N VAL A 15 -4.31 6.02 7.63
CA VAL A 15 -5.56 6.42 6.98
C VAL A 15 -6.78 6.04 7.82
N ALA A 16 -6.80 4.84 8.39
CA ALA A 16 -7.88 4.41 9.28
C ALA A 16 -8.00 5.28 10.54
N SER A 17 -6.88 5.81 11.06
CA SER A 17 -6.83 6.69 12.22
C SER A 17 -7.26 8.13 11.89
N GLU A 18 -6.72 8.69 10.81
CA GLU A 18 -6.94 10.09 10.42
C GLU A 18 -8.28 10.32 9.70
N ARG A 19 -8.87 9.25 9.15
CA ARG A 19 -10.18 9.23 8.46
C ARG A 19 -10.36 10.32 7.38
N PRO A 20 -9.44 10.46 6.40
CA PRO A 20 -9.63 11.38 5.28
C PRO A 20 -10.72 10.87 4.33
N ASP A 21 -11.38 11.75 3.57
CA ASP A 21 -12.35 11.31 2.55
C ASP A 21 -11.70 10.52 1.40
N ARG A 22 -10.49 10.93 1.01
CA ARG A 22 -9.72 10.34 -0.09
C ARG A 22 -8.23 10.45 0.16
N VAL A 23 -7.48 9.42 -0.18
CA VAL A 23 -6.02 9.38 -0.05
C VAL A 23 -5.37 8.57 -1.17
N SER A 24 -4.17 8.97 -1.57
CA SER A 24 -3.31 8.21 -2.47
C SER A 24 -2.06 7.75 -1.72
N ILE A 25 -1.76 6.45 -1.78
CA ILE A 25 -0.55 5.84 -1.22
C ILE A 25 0.36 5.47 -2.39
N PHE A 26 1.56 6.07 -2.41
CA PHE A 26 2.55 5.84 -3.45
C PHE A 26 3.58 4.81 -2.98
N THR A 27 4.01 3.94 -3.88
CA THR A 27 5.07 2.95 -3.64
C THR A 27 5.88 2.71 -4.89
N ASP A 28 7.19 2.50 -4.76
CA ASP A 28 8.03 2.08 -5.88
C ASP A 28 8.11 0.55 -6.05
N SER A 29 7.46 -0.19 -5.17
CA SER A 29 7.47 -1.65 -5.19
C SER A 29 6.48 -2.24 -6.17
N PHE A 30 6.91 -2.40 -7.42
CA PHE A 30 6.11 -3.06 -8.47
C PHE A 30 5.66 -4.47 -8.04
N SER A 31 6.55 -5.22 -7.37
CA SER A 31 6.25 -6.56 -6.85
C SER A 31 5.09 -6.59 -5.85
N THR A 32 4.99 -5.60 -4.96
CA THR A 32 3.92 -5.52 -3.97
C THR A 32 2.59 -5.14 -4.63
N ILE A 33 2.61 -4.21 -5.59
CA ILE A 33 1.42 -3.86 -6.37
C ILE A 33 0.90 -5.05 -7.17
N ASN A 34 1.80 -5.80 -7.82
CA ASN A 34 1.41 -7.00 -8.56
C ASN A 34 0.78 -8.06 -7.64
N ALA A 35 1.33 -8.28 -6.44
CA ALA A 35 0.77 -9.20 -5.45
C ALA A 35 -0.57 -8.72 -4.87
N LEU A 36 -0.79 -7.41 -4.76
CA LEU A 36 -2.08 -6.86 -4.34
C LEU A 36 -3.16 -7.04 -5.41
N ASN A 37 -2.78 -6.98 -6.69
CA ASN A 37 -3.68 -7.19 -7.82
C ASN A 37 -3.93 -8.67 -8.15
N SER A 38 -3.11 -9.60 -7.64
CA SER A 38 -3.32 -11.03 -7.90
C SER A 38 -4.57 -11.54 -7.18
N SER A 39 -5.34 -12.39 -7.87
CA SER A 39 -6.41 -13.17 -7.27
C SER A 39 -5.80 -14.33 -6.50
N ASP A 40 -5.96 -14.35 -5.17
CA ASP A 40 -5.40 -15.40 -4.30
C ASP A 40 -6.28 -16.65 -4.26
N LEU A 41 -6.56 -17.23 -5.42
CA LEU A 41 -7.48 -18.36 -5.55
C LEU A 41 -6.94 -19.64 -4.91
N GLU A 42 -5.61 -19.75 -4.81
CA GLU A 42 -4.91 -20.93 -4.29
C GLU A 42 -4.37 -20.72 -2.85
N GLY A 43 -4.58 -19.53 -2.27
CA GLY A 43 -4.15 -19.23 -0.90
C GLY A 43 -2.63 -19.07 -0.72
N GLU A 44 -1.89 -18.88 -1.81
CA GLU A 44 -0.43 -18.73 -1.80
C GLU A 44 0.04 -17.30 -1.48
N SER A 45 -0.88 -16.32 -1.42
CA SER A 45 -0.48 -14.94 -1.16
C SER A 45 0.15 -14.80 0.21
N HIS A 46 1.27 -14.08 0.24
CA HIS A 46 1.94 -13.74 1.49
C HIS A 46 0.96 -13.12 2.48
N ARG A 47 1.00 -13.57 3.74
CA ARG A 47 0.14 -13.08 4.83
C ARG A 47 0.07 -11.55 4.93
N ILE A 48 1.17 -10.85 4.61
CA ILE A 48 1.21 -9.39 4.61
C ILE A 48 0.30 -8.77 3.53
N ILE A 49 0.22 -9.37 2.34
CA ILE A 49 -0.66 -8.94 1.24
C ILE A 49 -2.12 -9.09 1.65
N GLN A 50 -2.47 -10.23 2.27
CA GLN A 50 -3.81 -10.45 2.79
C GLN A 50 -4.19 -9.42 3.87
N ARG A 51 -3.26 -9.08 4.77
CA ARG A 51 -3.48 -8.02 5.77
C ARG A 51 -3.73 -6.65 5.13
N ILE A 52 -2.99 -6.30 4.07
CA ILE A 52 -3.21 -5.05 3.33
C ILE A 52 -4.59 -5.06 2.66
N LYS A 53 -4.95 -6.15 1.96
CA LYS A 53 -6.27 -6.29 1.30
C LYS A 53 -7.41 -6.12 2.31
N VAL A 54 -7.33 -6.77 3.46
CA VAL A 54 -8.33 -6.66 4.53
C VAL A 54 -8.38 -5.23 5.10
N ALA A 55 -7.23 -4.59 5.33
CA ALA A 55 -7.18 -3.22 5.84
C ALA A 55 -7.83 -2.24 4.85
N VAL A 56 -7.43 -2.28 3.57
CA VAL A 56 -8.01 -1.43 2.52
C VAL A 56 -9.51 -1.69 2.36
N TRP A 57 -9.94 -2.96 2.38
CA TRP A 57 -11.35 -3.32 2.31
C TRP A 57 -12.15 -2.72 3.49
N LYS A 58 -11.65 -2.87 4.73
CA LYS A 58 -12.30 -2.28 5.91
C LYS A 58 -12.43 -0.76 5.80
N ILE A 59 -11.34 -0.08 5.44
CA ILE A 59 -11.32 1.37 5.26
C ILE A 59 -12.33 1.82 4.18
N SER A 60 -12.44 1.06 3.09
CA SER A 60 -13.44 1.32 2.04
C SER A 60 -14.90 1.17 2.51
N ARG A 61 -15.15 0.31 3.51
CA ARG A 61 -16.48 0.16 4.12
C ARG A 61 -16.84 1.31 5.05
N GLU A 62 -15.86 2.08 5.49
CA GLU A 62 -16.06 3.31 6.25
C GLU A 62 -16.24 4.54 5.34
N GLY A 63 -16.26 4.37 4.03
CA GLY A 63 -16.46 5.46 3.07
C GLY A 63 -15.18 6.19 2.64
N ILE A 64 -14.01 5.74 3.12
CA ILE A 64 -12.72 6.34 2.79
C ILE A 64 -12.16 5.70 1.51
N TYR A 65 -11.81 6.53 0.52
CA TYR A 65 -11.28 6.06 -0.76
C TYR A 65 -9.74 6.05 -0.79
N ILE A 66 -9.14 4.85 -0.85
CA ILE A 66 -7.69 4.66 -1.00
C ILE A 66 -7.35 4.35 -2.47
N ILE A 67 -6.40 5.08 -3.03
CA ILE A 67 -5.76 4.76 -4.31
C ILE A 67 -4.32 4.30 -4.03
N LEU A 68 -3.94 3.12 -4.51
CA LEU A 68 -2.55 2.67 -4.51
C LEU A 68 -1.92 3.01 -5.87
N VAL A 69 -0.81 3.75 -5.86
CA VAL A 69 -0.14 4.23 -7.06
C VAL A 69 1.30 3.71 -7.08
N TRP A 70 1.64 2.95 -8.13
CA TRP A 70 3.02 2.59 -8.40
C TRP A 70 3.77 3.76 -9.05
N ILE A 71 4.99 4.03 -8.58
CA ILE A 71 5.91 5.00 -9.19
C ILE A 71 7.31 4.38 -9.39
N PRO A 72 8.10 4.83 -10.36
CA PRO A 72 9.46 4.30 -10.53
C PRO A 72 10.43 4.81 -9.47
N ALA A 73 11.27 3.91 -8.94
CA ALA A 73 12.37 4.25 -8.04
C ALA A 73 13.47 5.08 -8.74
N HIS A 74 14.19 5.91 -7.98
CA HIS A 74 15.38 6.67 -8.43
C HIS A 74 15.15 7.54 -9.67
N LYS A 75 14.01 8.22 -9.73
CA LYS A 75 13.65 9.15 -10.82
C LYS A 75 13.59 10.61 -10.38
N ASN A 76 14.25 11.01 -9.29
CA ASN A 76 14.18 12.37 -8.76
C ASN A 76 12.76 12.80 -8.39
N ILE A 77 11.93 11.85 -7.90
CA ILE A 77 10.62 12.15 -7.34
C ILE A 77 10.85 12.48 -5.86
N PRO A 78 10.74 13.76 -5.43
CA PRO A 78 11.24 14.17 -4.11
C PRO A 78 10.59 13.40 -2.95
N GLY A 79 9.29 13.13 -3.04
CA GLY A 79 8.56 12.36 -2.02
C GLY A 79 8.99 10.89 -1.96
N ASN A 80 9.29 10.27 -3.10
CA ASN A 80 9.77 8.88 -3.13
C ASN A 80 11.19 8.79 -2.58
N GLU A 81 12.06 9.73 -2.95
CA GLU A 81 13.44 9.75 -2.45
C GLU A 81 13.49 10.01 -0.95
N MET A 82 12.64 10.92 -0.45
CA MET A 82 12.47 11.12 0.99
C MET A 82 12.01 9.84 1.69
N ALA A 83 11.03 9.11 1.13
CA ALA A 83 10.59 7.84 1.69
C ALA A 83 11.72 6.79 1.71
N ASN A 84 12.53 6.70 0.64
CA ASN A 84 13.66 5.77 0.58
C ASN A 84 14.76 6.10 1.61
N THR A 85 14.97 7.37 1.96
CA THR A 85 15.94 7.72 3.02
C THR A 85 15.51 7.32 4.44
N LEU A 86 14.21 7.07 4.63
CA LEU A 86 13.60 6.72 5.90
C LEU A 86 13.26 5.22 6.03
N ALA A 87 13.53 4.44 4.97
CA ALA A 87 13.26 3.00 4.87
C ALA A 87 14.46 2.15 5.28
#